data_AF-A0A6P0IP09-F1
#
_entry.id   AF-A0A6P0IP09-F1
#
_cell.length_a   1.000
_cell.length_b   1.000
_cell.length_c   1.000
_cell.angle_alpha   90.00
_cell.angle_beta   90.00
_cell.angle_gamma   90.00
#
_symmetry.space_group_name_H-M   'P 1'
#
loop_
_entity.id
_entity.type
_entity.pdbx_description
1 polymer ?
#
loop_
_entity_poly.entity_id
_entity_poly.type
_entity_poly.pdbx_seq_one_letter_code
_entity_poly.pdbx_strand_id
1 'polypeptide(L)'
;EGILIDGRGSFSIDQQRRNFQFGGDAFWKVEKGKVVGMLKDVTYHSMSTDFWNSVDAIGVASEQEQFGTHMCGKGEPIQIAQMTHACVPVRVRNIQIGGA
;
A
#
# COMPACT_ATOMS: atom_id res chain seq x y z
N GLU A 1 10.40 6.29 13.67
CA GLU A 1 10.39 4.87 13.31
C GLU A 1 9.31 4.67 12.25
N GLY A 2 9.42 3.64 11.42
CA GLY A 2 8.46 3.38 10.36
C GLY A 2 8.69 2.03 9.70
N ILE A 3 7.86 1.74 8.71
CA ILE A 3 7.93 0.53 7.91
C ILE A 3 7.98 0.95 6.45
N LEU A 4 8.97 0.47 5.72
CA LEU A 4 8.97 0.49 4.26
C LEU A 4 8.19 -0.75 3.80
N ILE A 5 7.22 -0.54 2.93
CA ILE A 5 6.43 -1.59 2.29
C ILE A 5 6.67 -1.46 0.80
N ASP A 6 7.11 -2.55 0.17
CA ASP A 6 7.40 -2.59 -1.27
C ASP A 6 6.56 -3.66 -1.95
N GLY A 7 6.27 -3.42 -3.23
CA GLY A 7 5.43 -4.28 -4.04
C GLY A 7 3.97 -4.30 -3.60
N ARG A 8 3.29 -5.41 -3.93
CA ARG A 8 1.84 -5.58 -3.78
C ARG A 8 1.55 -6.94 -3.17
N GLY A 9 1.08 -6.93 -1.92
CA GLY A 9 0.63 -8.12 -1.21
C GLY A 9 -0.88 -8.37 -1.34
N SER A 10 -1.43 -9.01 -0.30
CA SER A 10 -2.87 -9.21 -0.19
C SER A 10 -3.62 -7.87 -0.18
N PHE A 11 -4.83 -7.86 -0.76
CA PHE A 11 -5.67 -6.68 -0.73
C PHE A 11 -7.14 -7.01 -0.50
N SER A 12 -7.78 -6.24 0.36
CA SER A 12 -9.21 -6.29 0.60
C SER A 12 -9.74 -4.87 0.79
N ILE A 13 -10.90 -4.59 0.23
CA ILE A 13 -11.58 -3.31 0.38
C ILE A 13 -13.09 -3.55 0.40
N ASP A 14 -13.82 -2.81 1.22
CA ASP A 14 -15.27 -2.92 1.30
C ASP A 14 -15.97 -2.49 0.00
N GLN A 15 -17.26 -2.79 -0.11
CA GLN A 15 -18.02 -2.48 -1.33
C GLN A 15 -18.09 -0.98 -1.62
N GLN A 16 -18.16 -0.15 -0.58
CA GLN A 16 -18.22 1.31 -0.73
C GLN A 16 -16.85 1.94 -0.98
N ARG A 17 -15.76 1.14 -0.96
CA ARG A 17 -14.38 1.60 -1.15
C ARG A 17 -13.95 2.65 -0.12
N ARG A 18 -14.47 2.50 1.09
CA ARG A 18 -14.18 3.35 2.23
C ARG A 18 -13.14 2.74 3.13
N ASN A 19 -13.24 1.46 3.46
CA ASN A 19 -12.34 0.77 4.38
C ASN A 19 -11.52 -0.29 3.65
N PHE A 20 -10.20 -0.25 3.77
CA PHE A 20 -9.29 -1.18 3.11
C PHE A 20 -8.29 -1.79 4.07
N GLN A 21 -7.74 -2.94 3.69
CA GLN A 21 -6.59 -3.58 4.29
C GLN A 21 -5.71 -4.15 3.18
N PHE A 22 -4.46 -3.67 3.10
CA PHE A 22 -3.50 -4.05 2.06
C PHE A 22 -2.18 -4.52 2.68
N GLY A 23 -1.39 -5.28 1.91
CA GLY A 23 -0.02 -5.69 2.24
C GLY A 23 0.96 -5.38 1.12
N GLY A 24 2.20 -5.83 1.28
CA GLY A 24 3.29 -5.74 0.30
C GLY A 24 3.93 -7.10 0.01
N ASP A 25 4.87 -7.12 -0.92
CA ASP A 25 5.73 -8.28 -1.20
C ASP A 25 6.90 -8.35 -0.20
N ALA A 26 7.36 -7.22 0.31
CA ALA A 26 8.42 -7.15 1.29
C ALA A 26 8.27 -5.95 2.25
N PHE A 27 8.82 -6.12 3.45
CA PHE A 27 8.63 -5.22 4.57
C PHE A 27 9.96 -4.97 5.28
N TRP A 28 10.27 -3.71 5.59
CA TRP A 28 11.49 -3.36 6.29
C TRP A 28 11.25 -2.35 7.39
N LYS A 29 11.88 -2.57 8.54
CA LYS A 29 11.90 -1.61 9.64
C LYS A 29 12.80 -0.43 9.27
N VAL A 30 12.30 0.78 9.49
CA VAL A 30 13.03 2.03 9.29
C VAL A 30 13.22 2.75 10.63
N GLU A 31 14.47 2.98 11.00
CA GLU A 31 14.86 3.73 12.20
C GLU A 31 15.78 4.88 11.83
N LYS A 32 15.49 6.08 12.33
CA LYS A 32 16.30 7.29 12.08
C LYS A 32 16.64 7.50 10.59
N GLY A 33 15.69 7.19 9.70
CA GLY A 33 15.84 7.34 8.25
C GLY A 33 16.64 6.24 7.56
N LYS A 34 16.96 5.13 8.25
CA LYS A 34 17.70 4.00 7.67
C LYS A 34 16.91 2.71 7.80
N VAL A 35 17.00 1.86 6.78
CA VAL A 35 16.51 0.48 6.85
C VAL A 35 17.42 -0.30 7.79
N VAL A 36 16.83 -0.95 8.80
CA VAL A 36 17.59 -1.68 9.83
C VAL A 36 17.36 -3.19 9.82
N GLY A 37 16.36 -3.68 9.07
CA GLY A 37 16.10 -5.11 8.95
C GLY A 37 14.75 -5.40 8.29
N MET A 38 14.55 -6.66 7.88
CA MET A 38 13.29 -7.13 7.31
C MET A 38 12.27 -7.49 8.40
N LEU A 39 10.99 -7.31 8.08
CA LEU A 39 9.85 -7.79 8.87
C LEU A 39 9.21 -8.98 8.15
N LYS A 40 8.48 -9.81 8.90
CA LYS A 40 7.91 -11.05 8.35
C LYS A 40 6.66 -10.81 7.53
N ASP A 41 5.64 -10.21 8.13
CA ASP A 41 4.37 -9.94 7.46
C ASP A 41 3.72 -8.70 8.08
N VAL A 42 3.31 -7.77 7.23
CA VAL A 42 2.72 -6.50 7.65
C VAL A 42 1.54 -6.19 6.73
N THR A 43 0.42 -5.88 7.36
CA THR A 43 -0.75 -5.31 6.71
C THR A 43 -0.97 -3.90 7.21
N TYR A 44 -1.51 -3.04 6.37
CA TYR A 44 -1.93 -1.70 6.75
C TYR A 44 -3.39 -1.51 6.37
N HIS A 45 -4.15 -0.90 7.27
CA HIS A 45 -5.57 -0.66 7.08
C HIS A 45 -5.96 0.75 7.47
N SER A 46 -6.92 1.31 6.75
CA SER A 46 -7.42 2.66 7.00
C SER A 46 -8.72 2.92 6.26
N MET A 47 -9.33 4.05 6.60
CA MET A 47 -10.33 4.69 5.74
C MET A 47 -9.62 5.39 4.59
N SER A 48 -10.13 5.24 3.36
CA SER A 48 -9.48 5.75 2.15
C SER A 48 -9.20 7.25 2.22
N THR A 49 -10.17 8.06 2.67
CA THR A 49 -9.99 9.51 2.83
C THR A 49 -8.92 9.84 3.86
N ASP A 50 -8.90 9.11 4.97
CA ASP A 50 -7.97 9.37 6.08
C ASP A 50 -6.54 8.98 5.69
N PHE A 51 -6.38 7.89 4.96
CA PHE A 51 -5.10 7.47 4.38
C PHE A 51 -4.52 8.56 3.46
N TRP A 52 -5.30 9.01 2.49
CA TRP A 52 -4.83 10.03 1.54
C TRP A 52 -4.58 11.39 2.22
N ASN A 53 -5.40 11.78 3.20
CA ASN A 53 -5.18 12.99 4.00
C ASN A 53 -3.95 12.89 4.92
N SER A 54 -3.45 11.68 5.19
CA SER A 54 -2.28 11.45 6.04
C SER A 54 -0.97 11.34 5.26
N VAL A 55 -0.99 11.54 3.94
CA VAL A 55 0.21 11.62 3.12
C VAL A 55 0.93 12.94 3.41
N ASP A 56 2.15 12.86 3.93
CA ASP A 56 2.96 14.05 4.29
C ASP A 56 4.21 14.23 3.41
N ALA A 57 4.50 13.27 2.53
CA ALA A 57 5.53 13.38 1.51
C ALA A 57 5.22 12.47 0.32
N ILE A 58 5.63 12.92 -0.86
CA ILE A 58 5.57 12.18 -2.13
C ILE A 58 6.97 12.13 -2.74
N GLY A 59 7.29 11.03 -3.41
CA GLY A 59 8.53 10.86 -4.16
C GLY A 59 8.64 11.80 -5.35
N VAL A 60 9.84 11.86 -5.93
CA VAL A 60 10.12 12.69 -7.12
C VAL A 60 9.83 11.91 -8.41
N ALA A 61 9.70 12.63 -9.53
CA ALA A 61 9.36 12.00 -10.82
C ALA A 61 10.34 10.92 -11.28
N SER A 62 11.62 10.99 -10.88
CA SER A 62 12.62 9.95 -11.20
C SER A 62 12.41 8.63 -10.45
N GLU A 63 11.56 8.61 -9.42
CA GLU A 63 11.19 7.43 -8.64
C GLU A 63 9.84 6.85 -9.08
N GLN A 64 9.31 7.29 -10.23
CA GLN A 64 8.04 6.81 -10.75
C GLN A 64 8.18 5.40 -11.31
N GLU A 65 7.33 4.49 -10.83
CA GLU A 65 7.30 3.09 -11.24
C GLU A 65 5.91 2.69 -11.73
N GLN A 66 5.87 1.82 -12.74
CA GLN A 66 4.63 1.30 -13.32
C GLN A 66 4.20 0.05 -12.54
N PHE A 67 3.02 0.09 -11.95
CA PHE A 67 2.39 -1.05 -11.28
C PHE A 67 1.05 -1.40 -11.91
N GLY A 68 0.61 -2.64 -11.72
CA GLY A 68 -0.68 -3.07 -12.23
C GLY A 68 -1.17 -4.38 -11.64
N THR A 69 -2.41 -4.71 -11.98
CA THR A 69 -3.07 -5.97 -11.67
C THR A 69 -3.72 -6.53 -12.92
N HIS A 70 -3.67 -7.85 -13.06
CA HIS A 70 -4.35 -8.55 -14.15
C HIS A 70 -5.85 -8.73 -13.91
N MET A 71 -6.35 -8.37 -12.73
CA MET A 71 -7.74 -8.55 -12.33
C MET A 71 -8.29 -7.33 -11.56
N CYS A 72 -9.58 -7.02 -11.77
CA CYS A 72 -10.29 -5.92 -11.11
C CYS A 72 -10.65 -6.24 -9.64
N GLY A 73 -10.64 -7.52 -9.26
CA GLY A 73 -10.90 -7.96 -7.87
C GLY A 73 -12.33 -7.73 -7.38
N LYS A 74 -13.26 -7.32 -8.26
CA LYS A 74 -14.67 -7.03 -7.96
C LYS A 74 -15.58 -7.48 -9.11
N GLY A 75 -16.85 -7.73 -8.77
CA GLY A 75 -17.90 -8.19 -9.69
C GLY A 75 -18.49 -9.52 -9.23
N GLU A 76 -19.80 -9.68 -9.41
CA GLU A 76 -20.51 -10.96 -9.25
C GLU A 76 -21.49 -11.10 -10.43
N PRO A 77 -21.18 -11.92 -11.45
CA PRO A 77 -19.97 -12.74 -11.59
C PRO A 77 -18.69 -11.90 -11.76
N ILE A 78 -17.54 -12.48 -11.38
CA ILE A 78 -16.24 -11.78 -11.47
C ILE A 78 -15.92 -11.39 -12.91
N GLN A 79 -15.49 -10.13 -13.11
CA GLN A 79 -15.00 -9.65 -14.39
C GLN A 79 -13.49 -9.42 -14.33
N ILE A 80 -12.78 -9.95 -15.33
CA ILE A 80 -11.33 -9.76 -15.46
C ILE A 80 -11.09 -8.53 -16.31
N ALA A 81 -10.37 -7.56 -15.74
CA ALA A 81 -9.87 -6.40 -16.45
C ALA A 81 -8.46 -6.11 -15.94
N GLN A 82 -7.55 -5.82 -16.88
CA GLN A 82 -6.20 -5.39 -16.55
C GLN A 82 -6.23 -3.91 -16.19
N MET A 83 -5.57 -3.55 -15.10
CA MET A 83 -5.51 -2.18 -14.60
C MET A 83 -4.06 -1.85 -14.31
N THR A 84 -3.57 -0.73 -14.81
CA THR A 84 -2.20 -0.27 -14.58
C THR A 84 -2.18 1.21 -14.25
N HIS A 85 -1.27 1.62 -13.38
CA HIS A 85 -0.98 3.02 -13.09
C HIS A 85 0.50 3.18 -12.79
N ALA A 86 1.02 4.37 -12.99
CA ALA A 86 2.32 4.74 -12.46
C ALA A 86 2.14 5.51 -11.15
N CYS A 87 3.00 5.23 -10.18
CA CYS A 87 3.05 5.99 -8.93
C CYS A 87 4.49 6.18 -8.47
N VAL A 88 4.68 7.21 -7.64
CA VAL A 88 5.90 7.40 -6.86
C VAL A 88 5.67 6.87 -5.44
N PRO A 89 6.73 6.59 -4.67
CA PRO A 89 6.60 6.28 -3.26
C PRO A 89 5.89 7.40 -2.50
N VAL A 90 5.10 7.03 -1.49
CA VAL A 90 4.42 7.98 -0.60
C VAL A 90 4.78 7.68 0.84
N ARG A 91 4.92 8.73 1.65
CA ARG A 91 5.03 8.58 3.10
C ARG A 91 3.69 8.90 3.73
N VAL A 92 3.17 7.95 4.49
CA VAL A 92 1.87 8.06 5.14
C VAL A 92 2.05 7.99 6.65
N ARG A 93 1.40 8.89 7.37
CA ARG A 93 1.47 8.98 8.83
C ARG A 93 0.25 8.35 9.49
N ASN A 94 0.41 7.92 10.74
CA ASN A 94 -0.70 7.54 11.61
C ASN A 94 -1.63 6.46 11.03
N ILE A 95 -1.06 5.51 10.28
CA ILE A 95 -1.79 4.38 9.70
C ILE A 95 -1.76 3.21 10.67
N GLN A 96 -2.86 2.47 10.74
CA GLN A 96 -2.91 1.26 11.53
C GLN A 96 -2.20 0.12 10.81
N ILE A 97 -1.41 -0.61 11.58
CA ILE A 97 -0.62 -1.73 11.12
C ILE A 97 -1.13 -3.00 11.80
N GLY A 98 -1.43 -4.03 11.02
CA GLY A 98 -1.77 -5.37 11.50
C GLY A 98 -0.66 -6.37 11.15
N GLY A 99 -0.36 -7.29 12.06
CA GLY A 99 0.78 -8.20 11.92
C GLY A 99 2.09 -7.59 12.43
N ALA A 100 2.83 -8.39 13.18
CA ALA A 100 4.24 -8.19 13.56
C ALA A 100 4.85 -9.55 13.88
#